data_AF-A0A5C3PMV9-F1
#
_entry.id   AF-A0A5C3PMV9-F1
#
_cell.length_a   1.000
_cell.length_b   1.000
_cell.length_c   1.000
_cell.angle_alpha   90.00
_cell.angle_beta   90.00
_cell.angle_gamma   90.00
#
_symmetry.space_group_name_H-M   'P 1'
#
loop_
_entity.id
_entity.type
_entity.pdbx_description
1 polymer ?
#
loop_
_entity_poly.entity_id
_entity_poly.type
_entity_poly.pdbx_seq_one_letter_code
_entity_poly.pdbx_strand_id
1 'polypeptide(L)'
;MDSRSLSEQEKDIRDLLRRAERTPVKASALRRETLKKLIDLAHSPHSSLKIVAATNLKLFIKDFPDLEDDAINAVYDLCEDPVSNVRIKGYAAIVDVSREQNKWVKRNADVLVQLLQSDEPEEVTFVKRALTQHLDMDPVVTLGVLCDQIVPPEEPLDEEEQSIRDRLRSLVLAFLAGEAKRPLVERHANAAGTPAEQILVSGLFKAITKLSSADVDTIVKDIIAALPSFRSYSARGKELLDVLLGQIRATLKTDLPAGEDNATLEGARSYLDLVSFVAVEKRLVHPSHVLRFYYASLTPKAVLGRLTEEDQVYVITEVARLVAACEESPKVPPTAPAADLGKAPGGVPSPADEAALRRQFPDVCAVLLESFSNLGLAELRPWNACLTLVQGIVRVSD
;
A
#
# COMPACT_ATOMS: atom_id res chain seq x y z
N MET A 1 -13.16 0.07 -51.06
CA MET A 1 -12.85 -1.33 -50.69
C MET A 1 -11.54 -1.67 -51.39
N ASP A 2 -10.42 -1.65 -50.67
CA ASP A 2 -9.11 -2.01 -51.25
C ASP A 2 -9.14 -3.49 -51.65
N SER A 3 -8.97 -3.75 -52.94
CA SER A 3 -9.09 -5.08 -53.57
C SER A 3 -7.88 -5.99 -53.34
N ARG A 4 -7.03 -5.68 -52.36
CA ARG A 4 -5.79 -6.43 -52.07
C ARG A 4 -6.04 -7.49 -51.02
N SER A 5 -5.48 -8.67 -51.23
CA SER A 5 -5.55 -9.75 -50.25
C SER A 5 -4.86 -9.36 -48.94
N LEU A 6 -5.30 -9.93 -47.81
CA LEU A 6 -4.69 -9.69 -46.50
C LEU A 6 -3.18 -9.99 -46.51
N SER A 7 -2.77 -11.06 -47.18
CA SER A 7 -1.36 -11.46 -47.32
C SER A 7 -0.53 -10.39 -48.03
N GLU A 8 -1.08 -9.77 -49.08
CA GLU A 8 -0.42 -8.65 -49.76
C GLU A 8 -0.32 -7.42 -48.86
N GLN A 9 -1.39 -7.09 -48.12
CA GLN A 9 -1.37 -5.97 -47.17
C GLN A 9 -0.33 -6.18 -46.07
N GLU A 10 -0.22 -7.38 -45.52
CA GLU A 10 0.80 -7.74 -44.53
C GLU A 10 2.22 -7.65 -45.08
N LYS A 11 2.43 -8.09 -46.33
CA LYS A 11 3.73 -7.98 -46.99
C LYS A 11 4.09 -6.51 -47.24
N ASP A 12 3.15 -5.73 -47.76
CA ASP A 12 3.33 -4.31 -48.07
C ASP A 12 3.73 -3.52 -46.82
N ILE A 13 3.04 -3.73 -45.68
CA ILE A 13 3.38 -3.02 -44.44
C ILE A 13 4.74 -3.45 -43.89
N ARG A 14 5.10 -4.74 -43.97
CA ARG A 14 6.44 -5.21 -43.55
C ARG A 14 7.54 -4.62 -44.44
N ASP A 15 7.31 -4.47 -45.74
CA ASP A 15 8.26 -3.85 -46.67
C ASP A 15 8.40 -2.36 -46.38
N LEU A 16 7.29 -1.67 -46.10
CA LEU A 16 7.29 -0.26 -45.70
C LEU A 16 8.07 -0.04 -44.41
N LEU A 17 7.79 -0.83 -43.37
CA LEU A 17 8.50 -0.79 -42.08
C LEU A 17 10.00 -0.96 -42.25
N ARG A 18 10.44 -1.99 -43.00
CA ARG A 18 11.87 -2.25 -43.26
C ARG A 18 12.56 -1.08 -43.95
N ARG A 19 11.88 -0.41 -44.89
CA ARG A 19 12.42 0.75 -45.60
C ARG A 19 12.48 1.99 -44.70
N ALA A 20 11.43 2.25 -43.93
CA ALA A 20 11.35 3.39 -43.02
C ALA A 20 12.36 3.29 -41.88
N GLU A 21 12.57 2.09 -41.33
CA GLU A 21 13.56 1.84 -40.27
C GLU A 21 14.99 2.07 -40.76
N ARG A 22 15.31 1.65 -41.99
CA ARG A 22 16.63 1.89 -42.62
C ARG A 22 16.87 3.32 -43.04
N THR A 23 15.86 4.19 -42.99
CA THR A 23 15.99 5.58 -43.40
C THR A 23 16.67 6.38 -42.28
N PRO A 24 17.89 6.92 -42.49
CA PRO A 24 18.66 7.55 -41.41
C PRO A 24 18.06 8.89 -40.96
N VAL A 25 17.34 9.57 -41.86
CA VAL A 25 16.70 10.85 -41.56
C VAL A 25 15.42 10.61 -40.78
N LYS A 26 15.48 10.83 -39.47
CA LYS A 26 14.37 10.64 -38.51
C LYS A 26 13.10 11.39 -38.92
N ALA A 27 13.24 12.65 -39.34
CA ALA A 27 12.14 13.50 -39.79
C ALA A 27 11.73 13.28 -41.27
N SER A 28 12.11 12.17 -41.89
CA SER A 28 11.79 11.92 -43.31
C SER A 28 10.29 11.71 -43.54
N ALA A 29 9.82 12.12 -44.72
CA ALA A 29 8.45 11.91 -45.16
C ALA A 29 8.05 10.42 -45.11
N LEU A 30 8.95 9.51 -45.49
CA LEU A 30 8.70 8.07 -45.44
C LEU A 30 8.42 7.57 -44.02
N ARG A 31 9.22 7.99 -43.03
CA ARG A 31 9.01 7.61 -41.62
C ARG A 31 7.71 8.19 -41.08
N ARG A 32 7.38 9.43 -41.46
CA ARG A 32 6.12 10.11 -41.10
C ARG A 32 4.90 9.38 -41.68
N GLU A 33 4.93 9.06 -42.97
CA GLU A 33 3.87 8.30 -43.65
C GLU A 33 3.72 6.89 -43.06
N THR A 34 4.84 6.27 -42.67
CA THR A 34 4.82 4.97 -42.00
C THR A 34 4.13 5.05 -40.65
N LEU A 35 4.43 6.07 -39.84
CA LEU A 35 3.73 6.28 -38.56
C LEU A 35 2.22 6.49 -38.79
N LYS A 36 1.83 7.38 -39.71
CA LYS A 36 0.42 7.58 -40.07
C LYS A 36 -0.26 6.27 -40.49
N LYS A 37 0.42 5.46 -41.31
CA LYS A 37 -0.11 4.17 -41.73
C LYS A 37 -0.28 3.21 -40.55
N LEU A 38 0.63 3.20 -39.58
CA LEU A 38 0.48 2.38 -38.37
C LEU A 38 -0.69 2.84 -37.50
N ILE A 39 -0.91 4.15 -37.39
CA ILE A 39 -2.08 4.72 -36.71
C ILE A 39 -3.36 4.21 -37.39
N ASP A 40 -3.48 4.33 -38.71
CA ASP A 40 -4.65 3.84 -39.46
C ASP A 40 -4.86 2.32 -39.30
N LEU A 41 -3.77 1.54 -39.18
CA LEU A 41 -3.85 0.09 -39.03
C LEU A 41 -4.39 -0.35 -37.68
N ALA A 42 -4.38 0.50 -36.64
CA ALA A 42 -5.00 0.20 -35.36
C ALA A 42 -6.52 -0.03 -35.51
N HIS A 43 -7.15 0.61 -36.50
CA HIS A 43 -8.58 0.47 -36.82
C HIS A 43 -8.86 -0.55 -37.93
N SER A 44 -7.87 -1.32 -38.38
CA SER A 44 -8.06 -2.34 -39.42
C SER A 44 -9.08 -3.41 -39.00
N PRO A 45 -9.90 -3.98 -39.89
CA PRO A 45 -10.73 -5.13 -39.53
C PRO A 45 -9.92 -6.42 -39.27
N HIS A 46 -8.62 -6.42 -39.54
CA HIS A 46 -7.77 -7.61 -39.45
C HIS A 46 -6.84 -7.55 -38.24
N SER A 47 -7.01 -8.50 -37.30
CA SER A 47 -6.21 -8.57 -36.08
C SER A 47 -4.70 -8.65 -36.34
N SER A 48 -4.26 -9.32 -37.41
CA SER A 48 -2.84 -9.41 -37.75
C SER A 48 -2.23 -8.05 -38.09
N LEU A 49 -2.98 -7.17 -38.75
CA LEU A 49 -2.53 -5.81 -39.08
C LEU A 49 -2.54 -4.90 -37.85
N LYS A 50 -3.54 -5.04 -36.96
CA LYS A 50 -3.55 -4.36 -35.66
C LYS A 50 -2.34 -4.73 -34.80
N ILE A 51 -1.97 -6.01 -34.78
CA ILE A 51 -0.77 -6.49 -34.08
C ILE A 51 0.50 -5.90 -34.69
N VAL A 52 0.57 -5.73 -36.02
CA VAL A 52 1.68 -5.02 -36.67
C VAL A 52 1.74 -3.57 -36.21
N ALA A 53 0.61 -2.86 -36.12
CA ALA A 53 0.57 -1.50 -35.57
C ALA A 53 1.11 -1.45 -34.14
N ALA A 54 0.53 -2.23 -33.23
CA ALA A 54 0.89 -2.29 -31.81
C ALA A 54 2.40 -2.50 -31.59
N THR A 55 3.02 -3.37 -32.38
CA THR A 55 4.42 -3.75 -32.20
C THR A 55 5.43 -2.77 -32.80
N ASN A 56 5.00 -1.83 -33.67
CA ASN A 56 5.90 -0.99 -34.45
C ASN A 56 5.72 0.53 -34.23
N LEU A 57 4.63 1.00 -33.61
CA LEU A 57 4.38 2.43 -33.36
C LEU A 57 5.57 3.13 -32.65
N LYS A 58 6.17 2.45 -31.66
CA LYS A 58 7.32 2.93 -30.89
C LYS A 58 8.53 3.35 -31.73
N LEU A 59 8.71 2.75 -32.91
CA LEU A 59 9.88 2.98 -33.75
C LEU A 59 9.93 4.39 -34.34
N PHE A 60 8.78 5.06 -34.42
CA PHE A 60 8.62 6.33 -35.14
C PHE A 60 8.02 7.44 -34.28
N ILE A 61 7.27 7.11 -33.22
CA ILE A 61 6.49 8.09 -32.45
C ILE A 61 7.31 9.30 -31.97
N LYS A 62 8.52 9.08 -31.41
CA LYS A 62 9.38 10.14 -30.89
C LYS A 62 9.95 11.09 -31.96
N ASP A 63 9.91 10.69 -33.23
CA ASP A 63 10.44 11.50 -34.32
C ASP A 63 9.42 12.55 -34.80
N PHE A 64 8.14 12.40 -34.43
CA PHE A 64 7.03 13.22 -34.92
C PHE A 64 6.11 13.69 -33.79
N PRO A 65 6.53 14.72 -33.02
CA PRO A 65 5.75 15.25 -31.89
C PRO A 65 4.32 15.66 -32.23
N ASP A 66 4.09 16.08 -33.47
CA ASP A 66 2.78 16.49 -33.98
C ASP A 66 1.80 15.33 -34.23
N LEU A 67 2.26 14.07 -34.17
CA LEU A 67 1.45 12.86 -34.36
C LEU A 67 1.38 11.98 -33.11
N GLU A 68 1.95 12.43 -31.98
CA GLU A 68 2.07 11.59 -30.79
C GLU A 68 0.73 11.31 -30.12
N ASP A 69 -0.13 12.32 -30.00
CA ASP A 69 -1.46 12.14 -29.42
C ASP A 69 -2.29 11.14 -30.24
N ASP A 70 -2.25 11.24 -31.58
CA ASP A 70 -2.93 10.29 -32.47
C ASP A 70 -2.36 8.87 -32.33
N ALA A 71 -1.04 8.74 -32.22
CA ALA A 71 -0.40 7.45 -31.99
C ALA A 71 -0.74 6.85 -30.63
N ILE A 72 -0.84 7.66 -29.58
CA ILE A 72 -1.25 7.24 -28.24
C ILE A 72 -2.71 6.80 -28.23
N ASN A 73 -3.61 7.58 -28.85
CA ASN A 73 -5.02 7.21 -28.97
C ASN A 73 -5.18 5.88 -29.72
N ALA A 74 -4.43 5.68 -30.81
CA ALA A 74 -4.41 4.41 -31.52
C ALA A 74 -3.92 3.23 -30.65
N VAL A 75 -2.98 3.46 -29.71
CA VAL A 75 -2.59 2.43 -28.72
C VAL A 75 -3.75 2.12 -27.77
N TYR A 76 -4.50 3.12 -27.32
CA TYR A 76 -5.66 2.90 -26.45
C TYR A 76 -6.78 2.16 -27.17
N ASP A 77 -7.06 2.49 -28.44
CA ASP A 77 -8.01 1.76 -29.27
C ASP A 77 -7.64 0.27 -29.39
N LEU A 78 -6.34 -0.04 -29.46
CA LEU A 78 -5.85 -1.43 -29.47
C LEU A 78 -6.03 -2.13 -28.12
N CYS A 79 -6.03 -1.40 -27.01
CA CYS A 79 -6.27 -1.94 -25.67
C CYS A 79 -7.75 -2.28 -25.43
N GLU A 80 -8.66 -1.70 -26.21
CA GLU A 80 -10.11 -1.94 -26.16
C GLU A 80 -10.61 -2.89 -27.27
N ASP A 81 -9.69 -3.52 -28.01
CA ASP A 81 -10.02 -4.40 -29.12
C ASP A 81 -10.88 -5.61 -28.69
N PRO A 82 -11.87 -6.07 -29.47
CA PRO A 82 -12.65 -7.25 -29.13
C PRO A 82 -11.81 -8.54 -29.04
N VAL A 83 -10.63 -8.59 -29.65
CA VAL A 83 -9.74 -9.76 -29.65
C VAL A 83 -8.67 -9.60 -28.56
N SER A 84 -8.72 -10.45 -27.53
CA SER A 84 -7.78 -10.49 -26.40
C SER A 84 -6.29 -10.42 -26.80
N ASN A 85 -5.89 -11.20 -27.81
CA ASN A 85 -4.50 -11.17 -28.29
C ASN A 85 -4.08 -9.80 -28.86
N VAL A 86 -5.01 -9.02 -29.44
CA VAL A 86 -4.73 -7.64 -29.88
C VAL A 86 -4.57 -6.73 -28.66
N ARG A 87 -5.47 -6.85 -27.67
CA ARG A 87 -5.40 -6.09 -26.41
C ARG A 87 -4.07 -6.31 -25.67
N ILE A 88 -3.62 -7.56 -25.56
CA ILE A 88 -2.31 -7.89 -24.97
C ILE A 88 -1.16 -7.19 -25.72
N LYS A 89 -1.24 -7.06 -27.05
CA LYS A 89 -0.26 -6.28 -27.82
C LYS A 89 -0.43 -4.77 -27.61
N GLY A 90 -1.65 -4.27 -27.43
CA GLY A 90 -1.92 -2.91 -26.99
C GLY A 90 -1.26 -2.59 -25.65
N TYR A 91 -1.41 -3.46 -24.63
CA TYR A 91 -0.77 -3.29 -23.32
C TYR A 91 0.76 -3.26 -23.42
N ALA A 92 1.33 -4.10 -24.29
CA ALA A 92 2.77 -4.06 -24.59
C ALA A 92 3.18 -2.75 -25.30
N ALA A 93 2.34 -2.24 -26.20
CA ALA A 93 2.56 -0.98 -26.89
C ALA A 93 2.54 0.22 -25.92
N ILE A 94 1.69 0.20 -24.89
CA ILE A 94 1.72 1.19 -23.79
C ILE A 94 3.11 1.25 -23.15
N VAL A 95 3.66 0.09 -22.75
CA VAL A 95 5.01 -0.01 -22.16
C VAL A 95 6.08 0.51 -23.11
N ASP A 96 6.00 0.10 -24.37
CA ASP A 96 6.96 0.48 -25.39
C ASP A 96 6.97 2.00 -25.63
N VAL A 97 5.79 2.63 -25.73
CA VAL A 97 5.69 4.07 -25.93
C VAL A 97 6.15 4.84 -24.69
N SER A 98 5.80 4.39 -23.48
CA SER A 98 6.31 4.97 -22.23
C SER A 98 7.84 4.94 -22.17
N ARG A 99 8.47 3.86 -22.64
CA ARG A 99 9.93 3.71 -22.69
C ARG A 99 10.59 4.63 -23.70
N GLU A 100 9.96 4.84 -24.85
CA GLU A 100 10.48 5.77 -25.86
C GLU A 100 10.30 7.23 -25.41
N GLN A 101 9.29 7.51 -24.60
CA GLN A 101 8.90 8.85 -24.20
C GLN A 101 8.34 8.90 -22.78
N ASN A 102 9.22 9.18 -21.81
CA ASN A 102 8.89 9.19 -20.38
C ASN A 102 7.70 10.09 -20.00
N LYS A 103 7.38 11.13 -20.77
CA LYS A 103 6.22 12.01 -20.51
C LYS A 103 4.89 11.26 -20.50
N TRP A 104 4.81 10.10 -21.17
CA TRP A 104 3.62 9.28 -21.22
C TRP A 104 3.48 8.34 -20.02
N VAL A 105 4.54 8.13 -19.22
CA VAL A 105 4.55 7.17 -18.11
C VAL A 105 3.40 7.40 -17.14
N LYS A 106 3.11 8.65 -16.76
CA LYS A 106 1.99 8.94 -15.82
C LYS A 106 0.63 8.51 -16.39
N ARG A 107 0.29 8.99 -17.59
CA ARG A 107 -1.00 8.71 -18.23
C ARG A 107 -1.15 7.21 -18.54
N ASN A 108 -0.08 6.59 -19.03
CA ASN A 108 -0.06 5.18 -19.37
C ASN A 108 -0.13 4.28 -18.13
N ALA A 109 0.51 4.66 -17.02
CA ALA A 109 0.34 3.97 -15.75
C ALA A 109 -1.12 4.03 -15.28
N ASP A 110 -1.79 5.18 -15.41
CA ASP A 110 -3.19 5.32 -15.01
C ASP A 110 -4.11 4.39 -15.82
N VAL A 111 -3.93 4.34 -17.15
CA VAL A 111 -4.64 3.39 -18.02
C VAL A 111 -4.37 1.95 -17.63
N LEU A 112 -3.10 1.59 -17.38
CA LEU A 112 -2.75 0.23 -16.95
C LEU A 112 -3.36 -0.14 -15.60
N VAL A 113 -3.47 0.81 -14.67
CA VAL A 113 -4.13 0.55 -13.38
C VAL A 113 -5.60 0.24 -13.60
N GLN A 114 -6.31 1.00 -14.44
CA GLN A 114 -7.72 0.72 -14.77
C GLN A 114 -7.90 -0.67 -15.39
N LEU A 115 -6.96 -1.10 -16.23
CA LEU A 115 -6.96 -2.41 -16.89
C LEU A 115 -6.73 -3.59 -15.93
N LEU A 116 -6.36 -3.36 -14.66
CA LEU A 116 -6.34 -4.42 -13.64
C LEU A 116 -7.74 -5.03 -13.41
N GLN A 117 -8.79 -4.32 -13.78
CA GLN A 117 -10.18 -4.76 -13.64
C GLN A 117 -10.63 -5.73 -14.74
N SER A 118 -9.77 -6.07 -15.71
CA SER A 118 -10.10 -7.06 -16.75
C SER A 118 -10.56 -8.37 -16.11
N ASP A 119 -11.66 -8.92 -16.63
CA ASP A 119 -12.19 -10.22 -16.19
C ASP A 119 -11.39 -11.40 -16.80
N GLU A 120 -10.45 -11.13 -17.71
CA GLU A 120 -9.57 -12.12 -18.32
C GLU A 120 -8.26 -12.29 -17.51
N PRO A 121 -8.02 -13.42 -16.81
CA PRO A 121 -6.86 -13.58 -15.93
C PRO A 121 -5.50 -13.50 -16.64
N GLU A 122 -5.45 -13.95 -17.90
CA GLU A 122 -4.25 -13.86 -18.73
C GLU A 122 -3.89 -12.39 -18.99
N GLU A 123 -4.88 -11.54 -19.28
CA GLU A 123 -4.67 -10.10 -19.46
C GLU A 123 -4.19 -9.42 -18.19
N VAL A 124 -4.83 -9.70 -17.06
CA VAL A 124 -4.42 -9.16 -15.76
C VAL A 124 -2.95 -9.49 -15.47
N THR A 125 -2.49 -10.70 -15.83
CA THR A 125 -1.08 -11.09 -15.70
C THR A 125 -0.15 -10.20 -16.55
N PHE A 126 -0.55 -9.87 -17.78
CA PHE A 126 0.20 -8.93 -18.63
C PHE A 126 0.17 -7.51 -18.08
N VAL A 127 -0.97 -7.03 -17.59
CA VAL A 127 -1.13 -5.69 -17.00
C VAL A 127 -0.24 -5.52 -15.77
N LYS A 128 -0.23 -6.49 -14.84
CA LYS A 128 0.66 -6.48 -13.67
C LYS A 128 2.14 -6.41 -14.05
N ARG A 129 2.54 -7.15 -15.09
CA ARG A 129 3.90 -7.07 -15.64
C ARG A 129 4.18 -5.70 -16.25
N ALA A 130 3.24 -5.13 -17.01
CA ALA A 130 3.37 -3.79 -17.59
C ALA A 130 3.50 -2.70 -16.53
N LEU A 131 2.74 -2.77 -15.43
CA LEU A 131 2.86 -1.89 -14.27
C LEU A 131 4.23 -2.04 -13.58
N THR A 132 4.72 -3.27 -13.43
CA THR A 132 6.08 -3.52 -12.90
C THR A 132 7.14 -2.88 -13.79
N GLN A 133 6.96 -2.93 -15.12
CA GLN A 133 7.86 -2.25 -16.05
C GLN A 133 7.76 -0.72 -15.97
N HIS A 134 6.60 -0.15 -15.61
CA HIS A 134 6.46 1.28 -15.34
C HIS A 134 7.16 1.69 -14.04
N LEU A 135 7.13 0.84 -13.01
CA LEU A 135 7.96 1.02 -11.81
C LEU A 135 9.46 1.03 -12.14
N ASP A 136 9.90 0.20 -13.09
CA ASP A 136 11.28 0.21 -13.60
C ASP A 136 11.63 1.49 -14.39
N MET A 137 10.65 2.17 -14.99
CA MET A 137 10.87 3.41 -15.77
C MET A 137 10.88 4.65 -14.88
N ASP A 138 9.81 4.85 -14.11
CA ASP A 138 9.68 5.96 -13.16
C ASP A 138 8.87 5.49 -11.94
N PRO A 139 9.54 5.04 -10.88
CA PRO A 139 8.84 4.54 -9.70
C PRO A 139 8.10 5.65 -8.95
N VAL A 140 8.59 6.89 -8.97
CA VAL A 140 7.97 8.01 -8.24
C VAL A 140 6.62 8.34 -8.86
N VAL A 141 6.59 8.51 -10.19
CA VAL A 141 5.36 8.78 -10.92
C VAL A 141 4.38 7.61 -10.83
N THR A 142 4.87 6.38 -11.06
CA THR A 142 4.02 5.19 -11.06
C THR A 142 3.40 4.92 -9.69
N LEU A 143 4.18 5.05 -8.60
CA LEU A 143 3.64 4.90 -7.24
C LEU A 143 2.66 6.03 -6.90
N GLY A 144 2.89 7.24 -7.39
CA GLY A 144 1.94 8.34 -7.27
C GLY A 144 0.57 7.98 -7.84
N VAL A 145 0.55 7.46 -9.07
CA VAL A 145 -0.70 7.00 -9.73
C VAL A 145 -1.35 5.88 -8.93
N LEU A 146 -0.60 4.88 -8.47
CA LEU A 146 -1.15 3.78 -7.66
C LEU A 146 -1.76 4.31 -6.35
N CYS A 147 -1.10 5.25 -5.69
CA CYS A 147 -1.61 5.87 -4.47
C CYS A 147 -2.87 6.72 -4.71
N ASP A 148 -2.95 7.43 -5.84
CA ASP A 148 -4.14 8.20 -6.22
C ASP A 148 -5.39 7.30 -6.36
N GLN A 149 -5.20 6.05 -6.79
CA GLN A 149 -6.29 5.06 -6.90
C GLN A 149 -6.63 4.38 -5.57
N ILE A 150 -5.71 4.36 -4.61
CA ILE A 150 -5.95 3.82 -3.27
C ILE A 150 -6.71 4.84 -2.41
N VAL A 151 -6.30 6.11 -2.42
CA VAL A 151 -6.84 7.13 -1.53
C VAL A 151 -8.28 7.48 -1.96
N PRO A 152 -9.28 7.34 -1.07
CA PRO A 152 -10.65 7.75 -1.39
C PRO A 152 -10.73 9.24 -1.76
N PRO A 153 -11.56 9.59 -2.76
CA PRO A 153 -11.80 10.99 -3.11
C PRO A 153 -12.37 11.77 -1.93
N GLU A 154 -12.30 13.09 -2.01
CA GLU A 154 -12.92 13.97 -1.02
C GLU A 154 -14.42 14.17 -1.30
N GLU A 155 -14.79 14.13 -2.57
CA GLU A 155 -16.17 14.27 -3.00
C GLU A 155 -16.87 12.90 -2.97
N PRO A 156 -18.12 12.84 -2.46
CA PRO A 156 -18.90 11.61 -2.47
C PRO A 156 -19.22 11.24 -3.92
N LEU A 157 -19.02 9.97 -4.23
CA LEU A 157 -19.40 9.37 -5.50
C LEU A 157 -20.79 8.75 -5.39
N ASP A 158 -21.41 8.46 -6.52
CA ASP A 158 -22.56 7.55 -6.52
C ASP A 158 -22.14 6.11 -6.18
N GLU A 159 -23.12 5.26 -5.89
CA GLU A 159 -22.88 3.88 -5.42
C GLU A 159 -22.16 3.02 -6.47
N GLU A 160 -22.39 3.26 -7.76
CA GLU A 160 -21.77 2.49 -8.85
C GLU A 160 -20.31 2.88 -9.02
N GLU A 161 -20.03 4.18 -9.08
CA GLU A 161 -18.67 4.73 -9.13
C GLU A 161 -17.86 4.33 -7.88
N GLN A 162 -18.50 4.35 -6.71
CA GLN A 162 -17.87 3.90 -5.45
C GLN A 162 -17.50 2.41 -5.51
N SER A 163 -18.41 1.56 -5.99
CA SER A 163 -18.16 0.11 -6.14
C SER A 163 -17.00 -0.18 -7.11
N ILE A 164 -16.96 0.49 -8.26
CA ILE A 164 -15.87 0.37 -9.23
C ILE A 164 -14.53 0.80 -8.60
N ARG A 165 -14.53 1.93 -7.87
CA ARG A 165 -13.33 2.44 -7.18
C ARG A 165 -12.85 1.50 -6.08
N ASP A 166 -13.77 0.90 -5.34
CA ASP A 166 -13.45 -0.04 -4.26
C ASP A 166 -12.87 -1.35 -4.80
N ARG A 167 -13.42 -1.86 -5.92
CA ARG A 167 -12.84 -2.98 -6.66
C ARG A 167 -11.43 -2.63 -7.14
N LEU A 168 -11.26 -1.49 -7.81
CA LEU A 168 -9.95 -1.06 -8.33
C LEU A 168 -8.91 -0.90 -7.21
N ARG A 169 -9.29 -0.29 -6.08
CA ARG A 169 -8.42 -0.15 -4.91
C ARG A 169 -7.95 -1.51 -4.40
N SER A 170 -8.87 -2.47 -4.26
CA SER A 170 -8.56 -3.81 -3.80
C SER A 170 -7.53 -4.49 -4.71
N LEU A 171 -7.67 -4.31 -6.02
CA LEU A 171 -6.73 -4.84 -7.02
C LEU A 171 -5.35 -4.16 -6.95
N VAL A 172 -5.30 -2.84 -6.72
CA VAL A 172 -4.05 -2.09 -6.56
C VAL A 172 -3.33 -2.52 -5.28
N LEU A 173 -4.04 -2.67 -4.16
CA LEU A 173 -3.47 -3.17 -2.90
C LEU A 173 -2.93 -4.60 -3.07
N ALA A 174 -3.69 -5.48 -3.73
CA ALA A 174 -3.26 -6.84 -4.02
C ALA A 174 -1.99 -6.88 -4.90
N PHE A 175 -1.89 -6.02 -5.91
CA PHE A 175 -0.69 -5.89 -6.74
C PHE A 175 0.53 -5.41 -5.92
N LEU A 176 0.35 -4.40 -5.05
CA LEU A 176 1.41 -3.88 -4.19
C LEU A 176 1.88 -4.89 -3.15
N ALA A 177 0.96 -5.62 -2.53
CA ALA A 177 1.24 -6.66 -1.54
C ALA A 177 1.80 -7.96 -2.17
N GLY A 178 1.47 -8.21 -3.43
CA GLY A 178 1.87 -9.38 -4.20
C GLY A 178 3.04 -9.11 -5.14
N GLU A 179 2.76 -9.04 -6.45
CA GLU A 179 3.77 -9.05 -7.50
C GLU A 179 4.74 -7.88 -7.45
N ALA A 180 4.29 -6.69 -7.02
CA ALA A 180 5.16 -5.52 -6.94
C ALA A 180 6.01 -5.48 -5.66
N LYS A 181 5.65 -6.22 -4.61
CA LYS A 181 6.28 -6.13 -3.28
C LYS A 181 7.79 -6.32 -3.33
N ARG A 182 8.24 -7.39 -3.98
CA ARG A 182 9.67 -7.70 -4.07
C ARG A 182 10.43 -6.67 -4.92
N PRO A 183 10.03 -6.36 -6.17
CA PRO A 183 10.65 -5.28 -6.94
C PRO A 183 10.69 -3.94 -6.21
N LEU A 184 9.60 -3.59 -5.51
CA LEU A 184 9.48 -2.37 -4.72
C LEU A 184 10.55 -2.32 -3.64
N VAL A 185 10.65 -3.35 -2.80
CA VAL A 185 11.61 -3.37 -1.67
C VAL A 185 13.05 -3.56 -2.14
N GLU A 186 13.31 -4.33 -3.18
CA GLU A 186 14.69 -4.63 -3.61
C GLU A 186 15.28 -3.57 -4.56
N ARG A 187 14.44 -2.87 -5.35
CA ARG A 187 14.92 -2.00 -6.43
C ARG A 187 14.44 -0.56 -6.34
N HIS A 188 13.16 -0.32 -6.06
CA HIS A 188 12.56 1.02 -6.23
C HIS A 188 12.53 1.84 -4.94
N ALA A 189 12.24 1.20 -3.81
CA ALA A 189 12.19 1.75 -2.46
C ALA A 189 13.20 1.01 -1.57
N ASN A 190 14.40 0.75 -2.09
CA ASN A 190 15.41 -0.15 -1.48
C ASN A 190 16.25 0.47 -0.36
N ALA A 191 16.09 1.77 -0.13
CA ALA A 191 16.72 2.48 0.98
C ALA A 191 15.73 3.45 1.61
N ALA A 192 15.90 3.65 2.93
CA ALA A 192 15.07 4.53 3.71
C ALA A 192 15.17 5.98 3.21
N GLY A 193 14.04 6.62 2.96
CA GLY A 193 13.94 8.01 2.52
C GLY A 193 14.14 8.23 1.03
N THR A 194 14.19 7.18 0.20
CA THR A 194 14.18 7.36 -1.27
C THR A 194 12.89 8.08 -1.72
N PRO A 195 12.91 8.86 -2.82
CA PRO A 195 11.73 9.57 -3.29
C PRO A 195 10.53 8.65 -3.55
N ALA A 196 10.78 7.46 -4.11
CA ALA A 196 9.75 6.45 -4.36
C ALA A 196 9.12 5.93 -3.05
N GLU A 197 9.94 5.62 -2.04
CA GLU A 197 9.44 5.23 -0.72
C GLU A 197 8.63 6.36 -0.07
N GLN A 198 9.10 7.61 -0.17
CA GLN A 198 8.40 8.76 0.40
C GLN A 198 7.01 8.96 -0.20
N ILE A 199 6.87 8.87 -1.52
CA ILE A 199 5.57 8.95 -2.20
C ILE A 199 4.65 7.83 -1.73
N LEU A 200 5.14 6.59 -1.71
CA LEU A 200 4.34 5.45 -1.28
C LEU A 200 3.88 5.59 0.18
N VAL A 201 4.80 5.90 1.11
CA VAL A 201 4.47 6.06 2.53
C VAL A 201 3.48 7.20 2.74
N SER A 202 3.69 8.34 2.08
CA SER A 202 2.78 9.48 2.18
C SER A 202 1.37 9.15 1.68
N GLY A 203 1.27 8.46 0.53
CA GLY A 203 0.00 8.03 -0.03
C GLY A 203 -0.72 7.03 0.87
N LEU A 204 0.00 6.02 1.36
CA LEU A 204 -0.57 5.00 2.25
C LEU A 204 -0.98 5.56 3.61
N PHE A 205 -0.22 6.50 4.19
CA PHE A 205 -0.63 7.16 5.44
C PHE A 205 -1.92 7.97 5.26
N LYS A 206 -2.06 8.67 4.13
CA LYS A 206 -3.31 9.36 3.79
C LYS A 206 -4.47 8.36 3.65
N ALA A 207 -4.21 7.21 3.01
CA ALA A 207 -5.20 6.17 2.81
C ALA A 207 -5.68 5.55 4.14
N ILE A 208 -4.77 5.26 5.07
CA ILE A 208 -5.10 4.64 6.37
C ILE A 208 -6.19 5.42 7.12
N THR A 209 -6.21 6.75 7.00
CA THR A 209 -7.19 7.58 7.71
C THR A 209 -8.60 7.55 7.15
N LYS A 210 -8.81 6.92 6.00
CA LYS A 210 -10.08 6.95 5.23
C LYS A 210 -10.60 5.57 4.84
N LEU A 211 -9.82 4.51 5.04
CA LEU A 211 -10.14 3.17 4.56
C LEU A 211 -10.71 2.27 5.64
N SER A 212 -11.26 1.13 5.19
CA SER A 212 -11.72 0.05 6.07
C SER A 212 -10.56 -0.59 6.82
N SER A 213 -10.85 -1.23 7.95
CA SER A 213 -9.82 -1.91 8.74
C SER A 213 -9.12 -3.05 7.98
N ALA A 214 -9.82 -3.73 7.07
CA ALA A 214 -9.25 -4.80 6.24
C ALA A 214 -8.21 -4.26 5.23
N ASP A 215 -8.48 -3.12 4.60
CA ASP A 215 -7.52 -2.46 3.72
C ASP A 215 -6.32 -1.94 4.52
N VAL A 216 -6.58 -1.36 5.69
CA VAL A 216 -5.51 -0.88 6.58
C VAL A 216 -4.62 -2.04 7.03
N ASP A 217 -5.20 -3.22 7.32
CA ASP A 217 -4.45 -4.42 7.68
C ASP A 217 -3.47 -4.81 6.58
N THR A 218 -3.96 -4.89 5.34
CA THR A 218 -3.13 -5.18 4.14
C THR A 218 -2.03 -4.13 3.97
N ILE A 219 -2.37 -2.84 4.09
CA ILE A 219 -1.42 -1.74 3.96
C ILE A 219 -0.30 -1.87 5.00
N VAL A 220 -0.64 -2.09 6.26
CA VAL A 220 0.32 -2.12 7.36
C VAL A 220 1.17 -3.39 7.33
N LYS A 221 0.54 -4.56 7.25
CA LYS A 221 1.22 -5.85 7.38
C LYS A 221 1.97 -6.25 6.11
N ASP A 222 1.35 -6.04 4.95
CA ASP A 222 1.86 -6.61 3.70
C ASP A 222 2.69 -5.63 2.87
N ILE A 223 2.49 -4.32 3.05
CA ILE A 223 3.20 -3.28 2.28
C ILE A 223 4.18 -2.52 3.17
N ILE A 224 3.68 -1.75 4.15
CA ILE A 224 4.49 -0.81 4.94
C ILE A 224 5.56 -1.53 5.75
N ALA A 225 5.22 -2.62 6.44
CA ALA A 225 6.16 -3.35 7.30
C ALA A 225 7.35 -3.99 6.53
N ALA A 226 7.29 -4.03 5.19
CA ALA A 226 8.39 -4.52 4.36
C ALA A 226 9.34 -3.40 3.89
N LEU A 227 9.00 -2.12 4.09
CA LEU A 227 9.78 -1.00 3.59
C LEU A 227 10.98 -0.67 4.49
N PRO A 228 12.14 -0.27 3.92
CA PRO A 228 13.37 -0.04 4.68
C PRO A 228 13.30 1.05 5.77
N SER A 229 12.43 2.04 5.61
CA SER A 229 12.22 3.08 6.62
C SER A 229 11.51 2.58 7.88
N PHE A 230 10.84 1.42 7.81
CA PHE A 230 10.16 0.74 8.91
C PHE A 230 11.05 -0.34 9.51
N ARG A 231 12.21 0.08 10.00
CA ARG A 231 13.09 -0.76 10.84
C ARG A 231 12.68 -0.69 12.31
N SER A 232 13.28 -1.55 13.14
CA SER A 232 13.01 -1.57 14.57
C SER A 232 13.25 -0.20 15.21
N TYR A 233 12.29 0.23 16.03
CA TYR A 233 12.30 1.52 16.76
C TYR A 233 12.57 2.75 15.88
N SER A 234 12.02 2.76 14.66
CA SER A 234 12.20 3.85 13.70
C SER A 234 11.25 5.03 13.95
N ALA A 235 11.65 6.23 13.50
CA ALA A 235 10.78 7.40 13.51
C ALA A 235 9.52 7.18 12.66
N ARG A 236 9.65 6.50 11.50
CA ARG A 236 8.49 6.13 10.66
C ARG A 236 7.56 5.13 11.35
N GLY A 237 8.10 4.17 12.11
CA GLY A 237 7.31 3.30 12.96
C GLY A 237 6.49 4.07 14.00
N LYS A 238 7.07 5.12 14.59
CA LYS A 238 6.36 6.02 15.52
C LYS A 238 5.24 6.82 14.83
N GLU A 239 5.52 7.38 13.65
CA GLU A 239 4.52 8.11 12.86
C GLU A 239 3.34 7.20 12.47
N LEU A 240 3.62 5.97 12.01
CA LEU A 240 2.58 4.98 11.73
C LEU A 240 1.74 4.66 12.97
N LEU A 241 2.39 4.45 14.12
CA LEU A 241 1.69 4.26 15.38
C LEU A 241 0.76 5.44 15.68
N ASP A 242 1.20 6.67 15.50
CA ASP A 242 0.37 7.85 15.77
C ASP A 242 -0.85 7.93 14.84
N VAL A 243 -0.70 7.56 13.56
CA VAL A 243 -1.83 7.46 12.63
C VAL A 243 -2.83 6.39 13.09
N LEU A 244 -2.36 5.21 13.47
CA LEU A 244 -3.22 4.11 13.95
C LEU A 244 -3.92 4.45 15.28
N LEU A 245 -3.20 5.06 16.23
CA LEU A 245 -3.80 5.55 17.49
C LEU A 245 -4.84 6.64 17.23
N GLY A 246 -4.66 7.45 16.18
CA GLY A 246 -5.68 8.39 15.72
C GLY A 246 -6.96 7.69 15.28
N GLN A 247 -6.85 6.60 14.51
CA GLN A 247 -8.00 5.78 14.11
C GLN A 247 -8.67 5.11 15.30
N ILE A 248 -7.91 4.52 16.22
CA ILE A 248 -8.46 3.92 17.45
C ILE A 248 -9.24 4.96 18.24
N ARG A 249 -8.72 6.17 18.42
CA ARG A 249 -9.45 7.24 19.14
C ARG A 249 -10.73 7.66 18.43
N ALA A 250 -10.76 7.62 17.11
CA ALA A 250 -11.96 7.95 16.34
C ALA A 250 -13.03 6.85 16.51
N THR A 251 -12.64 5.58 16.37
CA THR A 251 -13.56 4.44 16.54
C THR A 251 -14.03 4.29 17.97
N LEU A 252 -13.16 4.50 18.97
CA LEU A 252 -13.54 4.44 20.39
C LEU A 252 -14.64 5.43 20.78
N LYS A 253 -14.80 6.55 20.07
CA LYS A 253 -15.93 7.47 20.33
C LYS A 253 -17.28 6.86 19.96
N THR A 254 -17.29 5.97 18.97
CA THR A 254 -18.47 5.25 18.52
C THR A 254 -18.69 3.99 19.36
N ASP A 255 -17.60 3.27 19.66
CA ASP A 255 -17.61 2.03 20.46
C ASP A 255 -17.97 2.28 21.93
N LEU A 256 -17.56 3.42 22.50
CA LEU A 256 -17.76 3.78 23.92
C LEU A 256 -18.66 5.03 24.08
N PRO A 257 -19.93 5.00 23.62
CA PRO A 257 -20.83 6.14 23.78
C PRO A 257 -21.08 6.43 25.26
N ALA A 258 -21.31 7.70 25.62
CA ALA A 258 -21.41 8.09 27.03
C ALA A 258 -22.65 7.44 27.70
N GLY A 259 -22.42 6.76 28.83
CA GLY A 259 -23.51 6.23 29.68
C GLY A 259 -24.03 4.84 29.32
N GLU A 260 -23.48 4.18 28.30
CA GLU A 260 -23.78 2.78 28.01
C GLU A 260 -22.87 1.81 28.78
N ASP A 261 -23.50 0.80 29.38
CA ASP A 261 -22.86 -0.38 29.95
C ASP A 261 -22.85 -1.52 28.92
N ASN A 262 -21.87 -2.43 28.99
CA ASN A 262 -21.60 -3.48 28.01
C ASN A 262 -21.22 -2.98 26.60
N ALA A 263 -20.47 -1.89 26.55
CA ALA A 263 -19.89 -1.38 25.32
C ALA A 263 -18.91 -2.39 24.71
N THR A 264 -18.86 -2.46 23.37
CA THR A 264 -18.00 -3.37 22.62
C THR A 264 -16.86 -2.62 21.94
N LEU A 265 -15.71 -3.26 21.78
CA LEU A 265 -14.56 -2.71 21.02
C LEU A 265 -14.57 -3.15 19.55
N GLU A 266 -15.73 -3.43 18.98
CA GLU A 266 -15.86 -4.06 17.64
C GLU A 266 -15.14 -3.23 16.55
N GLY A 267 -15.34 -1.91 16.54
CA GLY A 267 -14.68 -1.02 15.58
C GLY A 267 -13.18 -0.85 15.85
N ALA A 268 -12.80 -0.68 17.11
CA ALA A 268 -11.42 -0.43 17.52
C ALA A 268 -10.53 -1.68 17.51
N ARG A 269 -11.08 -2.90 17.63
CA ARG A 269 -10.32 -4.15 17.80
C ARG A 269 -9.27 -4.35 16.70
N SER A 270 -9.68 -4.24 15.45
CA SER A 270 -8.79 -4.41 14.31
C SER A 270 -7.57 -3.47 14.35
N TYR A 271 -7.76 -2.22 14.74
CA TYR A 271 -6.66 -1.25 14.88
C TYR A 271 -5.82 -1.51 16.14
N LEU A 272 -6.42 -1.98 17.24
CA LEU A 272 -5.70 -2.39 18.45
C LEU A 272 -4.76 -3.57 18.16
N ASP A 273 -5.23 -4.55 17.38
CA ASP A 273 -4.41 -5.67 16.92
C ASP A 273 -3.27 -5.19 16.02
N LEU A 274 -3.51 -4.19 15.16
CA LEU A 274 -2.48 -3.60 14.32
C LEU A 274 -1.40 -2.86 15.10
N VAL A 275 -1.74 -2.09 16.14
CA VAL A 275 -0.72 -1.44 16.97
C VAL A 275 0.09 -2.47 17.77
N SER A 276 -0.53 -3.58 18.17
CA SER A 276 0.16 -4.72 18.79
C SER A 276 1.13 -5.38 17.81
N PHE A 277 0.72 -5.64 16.56
CA PHE A 277 1.59 -6.12 15.49
C PHE A 277 2.78 -5.17 15.24
N VAL A 278 2.52 -3.87 15.14
CA VAL A 278 3.55 -2.85 14.89
C VAL A 278 4.58 -2.78 16.04
N ALA A 279 4.14 -2.86 17.28
CA ALA A 279 5.00 -2.66 18.45
C ALA A 279 5.65 -3.95 18.99
N VAL A 280 4.92 -5.07 18.99
CA VAL A 280 5.35 -6.34 19.59
C VAL A 280 5.98 -7.25 18.53
N GLU A 281 5.27 -7.50 17.44
CA GLU A 281 5.68 -8.49 16.44
C GLU A 281 6.76 -7.95 15.50
N LYS A 282 6.55 -6.74 14.96
CA LYS A 282 7.52 -6.08 14.07
C LYS A 282 8.51 -5.17 14.79
N ARG A 283 8.24 -4.82 16.04
CA ARG A 283 9.09 -3.95 16.88
C ARG A 283 9.45 -2.61 16.21
N LEU A 284 8.56 -2.07 15.38
CA LEU A 284 8.78 -0.81 14.66
C LEU A 284 8.82 0.39 15.60
N VAL A 285 8.19 0.25 16.77
CA VAL A 285 8.09 1.24 17.85
C VAL A 285 8.18 0.52 19.19
N HIS A 286 8.63 1.21 20.24
CA HIS A 286 8.71 0.61 21.56
C HIS A 286 7.31 0.32 22.14
N PRO A 287 7.05 -0.89 22.69
CA PRO A 287 5.73 -1.27 23.20
C PRO A 287 5.17 -0.34 24.28
N SER A 288 6.03 0.36 25.01
CA SER A 288 5.61 1.33 26.02
C SER A 288 4.79 2.51 25.47
N HIS A 289 4.93 2.86 24.18
CA HIS A 289 4.07 3.86 23.55
C HIS A 289 2.62 3.39 23.45
N VAL A 290 2.42 2.12 23.10
CA VAL A 290 1.09 1.49 23.04
C VAL A 290 0.56 1.27 24.45
N LEU A 291 1.40 0.79 25.37
CA LEU A 291 1.02 0.58 26.77
C LEU A 291 0.51 1.87 27.44
N ARG A 292 1.16 3.01 27.18
CA ARG A 292 0.69 4.33 27.65
C ARG A 292 -0.70 4.66 27.12
N PHE A 293 -1.01 4.32 25.87
CA PHE A 293 -2.34 4.52 25.32
C PHE A 293 -3.38 3.67 26.05
N TYR A 294 -3.12 2.38 26.27
CA TYR A 294 -4.01 1.52 27.04
C TYR A 294 -4.26 2.07 28.45
N TYR A 295 -3.19 2.53 29.14
CA TYR A 295 -3.30 3.08 30.49
C TYR A 295 -4.20 4.31 30.57
N ALA A 296 -4.11 5.16 29.55
CA ALA A 296 -4.89 6.38 29.48
C ALA A 296 -6.34 6.16 29.02
N SER A 297 -6.57 5.17 28.14
CA SER A 297 -7.82 5.08 27.38
C SER A 297 -8.68 3.86 27.67
N LEU A 298 -8.11 2.73 28.09
CA LEU A 298 -8.84 1.45 28.21
C LEU A 298 -8.78 0.82 29.59
N THR A 299 -7.72 1.04 30.36
CA THR A 299 -7.60 0.51 31.73
C THR A 299 -8.23 1.36 32.85
N PRO A 300 -8.62 2.65 32.68
CA PRO A 300 -9.33 3.35 33.74
C PRO A 300 -10.57 2.56 34.16
N LYS A 301 -10.79 2.39 35.48
CA LYS A 301 -11.87 1.55 36.02
C LYS A 301 -13.25 1.92 35.47
N ALA A 302 -13.50 3.21 35.29
CA ALA A 302 -14.74 3.73 34.72
C ALA A 302 -14.95 3.35 33.25
N VAL A 303 -13.89 3.05 32.49
CA VAL A 303 -13.98 2.60 31.09
C VAL A 303 -14.00 1.08 31.05
N LEU A 304 -13.02 0.43 31.68
CA LEU A 304 -12.88 -1.04 31.66
C LEU A 304 -14.13 -1.76 32.17
N GLY A 305 -14.72 -1.26 33.26
CA GLY A 305 -15.93 -1.88 33.84
C GLY A 305 -17.19 -1.76 32.99
N ARG A 306 -17.19 -0.90 31.96
CA ARG A 306 -18.30 -0.75 31.02
C ARG A 306 -18.17 -1.67 29.80
N LEU A 307 -17.01 -2.27 29.59
CA LEU A 307 -16.78 -3.18 28.48
C LEU A 307 -17.45 -4.54 28.73
N THR A 308 -17.78 -5.24 27.66
CA THR A 308 -18.18 -6.66 27.74
C THR A 308 -17.08 -7.51 28.40
N GLU A 309 -17.43 -8.65 28.99
CA GLU A 309 -16.42 -9.56 29.59
C GLU A 309 -15.36 -9.99 28.57
N GLU A 310 -15.75 -10.23 27.32
CA GLU A 310 -14.82 -10.58 26.23
C GLU A 310 -13.80 -9.45 25.97
N ASP A 311 -14.26 -8.20 25.94
CA ASP A 311 -13.38 -7.05 25.74
C ASP A 311 -12.52 -6.73 26.96
N GLN A 312 -13.03 -6.96 28.17
CA GLN A 312 -12.21 -6.88 29.38
C GLN A 312 -11.06 -7.90 29.33
N VAL A 313 -11.36 -9.15 28.97
CA VAL A 313 -10.37 -10.22 28.81
C VAL A 313 -9.33 -9.86 27.77
N TYR A 314 -9.75 -9.32 26.63
CA TYR A 314 -8.83 -8.83 25.61
C TYR A 314 -7.92 -7.73 26.14
N VAL A 315 -8.46 -6.70 26.79
CA VAL A 315 -7.66 -5.58 27.32
C VAL A 315 -6.64 -6.08 28.35
N ILE A 316 -7.04 -6.96 29.26
CA ILE A 316 -6.14 -7.58 30.24
C ILE A 316 -5.01 -8.34 29.53
N THR A 317 -5.35 -9.12 28.49
CA THR A 317 -4.39 -9.94 27.73
C THR A 317 -3.41 -9.08 26.97
N GLU A 318 -3.87 -8.06 26.25
CA GLU A 318 -3.01 -7.18 25.47
C GLU A 318 -2.12 -6.30 26.36
N VAL A 319 -2.61 -5.81 27.51
CA VAL A 319 -1.76 -5.10 28.46
C VAL A 319 -0.65 -6.01 28.98
N ALA A 320 -0.96 -7.24 29.38
CA ALA A 320 0.05 -8.19 29.84
C ALA A 320 1.08 -8.51 28.74
N ARG A 321 0.62 -8.69 27.49
CA ARG A 321 1.49 -8.92 26.32
C ARG A 321 2.44 -7.75 26.08
N LEU A 322 1.94 -6.52 26.11
CA LEU A 322 2.73 -5.30 25.93
C LEU A 322 3.75 -5.10 27.05
N VAL A 323 3.39 -5.45 28.29
CA VAL A 323 4.28 -5.39 29.45
C VAL A 323 5.43 -6.38 29.28
N ALA A 324 5.14 -7.64 28.96
CA ALA A 324 6.18 -8.63 28.68
C ALA A 324 7.11 -8.17 27.54
N ALA A 325 6.55 -7.61 26.47
CA ALA A 325 7.33 -7.09 25.34
C ALA A 325 8.23 -5.89 25.71
N CYS A 326 7.82 -5.05 26.68
CA CYS A 326 8.68 -3.99 27.23
C CYS A 326 9.88 -4.56 27.98
N GLU A 327 9.73 -5.71 28.65
CA GLU A 327 10.80 -6.35 29.42
C GLU A 327 11.81 -7.09 28.53
N GLU A 328 11.33 -7.70 27.44
CA GLU A 328 12.16 -8.38 26.45
C GLU A 328 12.92 -7.41 25.52
N SER A 329 12.52 -6.14 25.48
CA SER A 329 13.16 -5.15 24.62
C SER A 329 14.60 -4.88 25.08
N PRO A 330 15.60 -4.88 24.17
CA PRO A 330 17.00 -4.71 24.56
C PRO A 330 17.20 -3.36 25.25
N LYS A 331 17.71 -3.38 26.48
CA LYS A 331 18.22 -2.18 27.15
C LYS A 331 19.35 -1.62 26.28
N VAL A 332 19.11 -0.51 25.58
CA VAL A 332 20.11 0.14 24.73
C VAL A 332 21.38 0.37 25.57
N PRO A 333 22.56 -0.15 25.18
CA PRO A 333 23.79 0.12 25.92
C PRO A 333 24.18 1.61 25.77
N PRO A 334 24.71 2.27 26.82
CA PRO A 334 25.08 3.69 26.78
C PRO A 334 26.30 4.03 25.88
N THR A 335 26.82 3.09 25.08
CA THR A 335 28.16 3.17 24.48
C THR A 335 28.22 2.75 23.01
N ALA A 336 27.29 3.24 22.18
CA ALA A 336 27.50 3.22 20.72
C ALA A 336 28.42 4.39 20.30
N PRO A 337 29.38 4.18 19.37
CA PRO A 337 30.36 5.19 18.99
C PRO A 337 29.68 6.41 18.36
N ALA A 338 30.20 7.59 18.69
CA ALA A 338 29.60 8.91 18.46
C ALA A 338 29.41 9.35 16.99
N ALA A 339 29.62 8.45 16.01
CA ALA A 339 29.53 8.78 14.59
C ALA A 339 28.10 8.72 14.02
N ASP A 340 27.14 8.13 14.73
CA ASP A 340 25.72 8.04 14.31
C ASP A 340 24.74 8.84 15.21
N LEU A 341 25.25 9.61 16.18
CA LEU A 341 24.46 10.33 17.21
C LEU A 341 23.85 11.66 16.74
N GLY A 342 23.32 11.71 15.52
CA GLY A 342 22.62 12.89 15.00
C GLY A 342 21.15 12.99 15.43
N LYS A 343 20.47 11.86 15.68
CA LYS A 343 19.07 11.83 16.13
C LYS A 343 18.85 10.57 16.98
N ALA A 344 18.34 10.73 18.20
CA ALA A 344 17.81 9.59 18.95
C ALA A 344 16.83 8.81 18.06
N PRO A 345 16.82 7.46 18.10
CA PRO A 345 15.81 6.68 17.37
C PRO A 345 14.42 7.17 17.80
N GLY A 346 13.69 7.82 16.89
CA GLY A 346 12.44 8.54 17.22
C GLY A 346 11.31 7.65 17.77
N GLY A 347 11.48 6.33 17.78
CA GLY A 347 10.55 5.36 18.34
C GLY A 347 10.91 4.82 19.73
N VAL A 348 11.96 5.33 20.37
CA VAL A 348 12.35 4.96 21.75
C VAL A 348 11.85 6.04 22.73
N PRO A 349 11.25 5.66 23.87
CA PRO A 349 10.74 6.62 24.84
C PRO A 349 11.88 7.30 25.60
N SER A 350 11.61 8.50 26.14
CA SER A 350 12.58 9.12 27.05
C SER A 350 12.66 8.33 28.38
N PRO A 351 13.80 8.38 29.10
CA PRO A 351 13.91 7.73 30.42
C PRO A 351 12.88 8.24 31.43
N ALA A 352 12.51 9.52 31.35
CA ALA A 352 11.48 10.11 32.18
C ALA A 352 10.09 9.52 31.88
N ASP A 353 9.79 9.32 30.60
CA ASP A 353 8.54 8.72 30.13
C ASP A 353 8.41 7.26 30.58
N GLU A 354 9.52 6.49 30.55
CA GLU A 354 9.54 5.12 31.07
C GLU A 354 9.36 5.07 32.59
N ALA A 355 10.03 5.95 33.33
CA ALA A 355 9.89 6.02 34.78
C ALA A 355 8.45 6.38 35.19
N ALA A 356 7.81 7.31 34.48
CA ALA A 356 6.41 7.66 34.71
C ALA A 356 5.48 6.47 34.45
N LEU A 357 5.71 5.73 33.36
CA LEU A 357 4.91 4.55 33.02
C LEU A 357 5.06 3.43 34.07
N ARG A 358 6.30 3.17 34.53
CA ARG A 358 6.56 2.20 35.59
C ARG A 358 5.90 2.58 36.92
N ARG A 359 5.81 3.87 37.25
CA ARG A 359 5.10 4.32 38.46
C ARG A 359 3.60 4.09 38.40
N GLN A 360 2.99 4.16 37.21
CA GLN A 360 1.56 3.90 37.03
C GLN A 360 1.24 2.40 37.04
N PHE A 361 2.22 1.54 36.76
CA PHE A 361 2.04 0.10 36.59
C PHE A 361 1.29 -0.59 37.75
N PRO A 362 1.64 -0.38 39.04
CA PRO A 362 0.94 -1.05 40.14
C PRO A 362 -0.55 -0.69 40.23
N ASP A 363 -0.89 0.59 40.03
CA ASP A 363 -2.28 1.07 40.08
C ASP A 363 -3.11 0.47 38.93
N VAL A 364 -2.53 0.41 37.72
CA VAL A 364 -3.20 -0.22 36.58
C VAL A 364 -3.38 -1.71 36.80
N CYS A 365 -2.36 -2.41 37.30
CA CYS A 365 -2.47 -3.84 37.60
C CYS A 365 -3.54 -4.12 38.65
N ALA A 366 -3.69 -3.28 39.68
CA ALA A 366 -4.75 -3.45 40.67
C ALA A 366 -6.14 -3.43 40.01
N VAL A 367 -6.39 -2.48 39.09
CA VAL A 367 -7.67 -2.40 38.35
C VAL A 367 -7.88 -3.62 37.45
N LEU A 368 -6.85 -4.05 36.72
CA LEU A 368 -6.94 -5.21 35.83
C LEU A 368 -7.16 -6.52 36.60
N LEU A 369 -6.51 -6.71 37.74
CA LEU A 369 -6.68 -7.89 38.59
C LEU A 369 -8.04 -7.90 39.28
N GLU A 370 -8.57 -6.73 39.67
CA GLU A 370 -9.94 -6.60 40.17
C GLU A 370 -10.95 -7.01 39.08
N SER A 371 -10.83 -6.46 37.86
CA SER A 371 -11.68 -6.83 36.72
C SER A 371 -11.57 -8.33 36.40
N PHE A 372 -10.35 -8.88 36.35
CA PHE A 372 -10.11 -10.32 36.19
C PHE A 372 -10.85 -11.16 37.24
N SER A 373 -10.82 -10.74 38.52
CA SER A 373 -11.47 -11.48 39.61
C SER A 373 -12.99 -11.47 39.52
N ASN A 374 -13.56 -10.42 38.93
CA ASN A 374 -14.99 -10.20 38.77
C ASN A 374 -15.57 -10.87 37.51
N LEU A 375 -14.75 -11.44 36.62
CA LEU A 375 -15.21 -12.17 35.45
C LEU A 375 -16.09 -13.35 35.87
N GLY A 376 -17.34 -13.36 35.37
CA GLY A 376 -18.36 -14.35 35.70
C GLY A 376 -18.08 -15.72 35.08
N LEU A 377 -17.45 -15.75 33.90
CA LEU A 377 -17.12 -16.98 33.19
C LEU A 377 -15.68 -17.42 33.48
N ALA A 378 -15.53 -18.49 34.27
CA ALA A 378 -14.22 -19.05 34.62
C ALA A 378 -13.38 -19.48 33.40
N GLU A 379 -14.03 -19.88 32.31
CA GLU A 379 -13.39 -20.31 31.06
C GLU A 379 -12.73 -19.17 30.29
N LEU A 380 -13.20 -17.94 30.47
CA LEU A 380 -12.66 -16.76 29.79
C LEU A 380 -11.46 -16.13 30.52
N ARG A 381 -11.10 -16.62 31.70
CA ARG A 381 -10.07 -16.00 32.54
C ARG A 381 -8.68 -16.12 31.91
N PRO A 382 -8.00 -15.00 31.58
CA PRO A 382 -6.68 -15.01 30.97
C PRO A 382 -5.59 -15.24 32.04
N TRP A 383 -5.48 -16.46 32.57
CA TRP A 383 -4.56 -16.80 33.66
C TRP A 383 -3.10 -16.47 33.38
N ASN A 384 -2.65 -16.69 32.14
CA ASN A 384 -1.28 -16.34 31.72
C ASN A 384 -1.05 -14.82 31.78
N ALA A 385 -2.03 -14.02 31.36
CA ALA A 385 -1.95 -12.57 31.46
C ALA A 385 -1.87 -12.12 32.93
N CYS A 386 -2.71 -12.70 33.78
CA CYS A 386 -2.70 -12.45 35.23
C CYS A 386 -1.32 -12.76 35.86
N LEU A 387 -0.73 -13.93 35.52
CA LEU A 387 0.60 -14.30 35.99
C LEU A 387 1.66 -13.27 35.58
N THR A 388 1.66 -12.84 34.31
CA THR A 388 2.58 -11.81 33.81
C THR A 388 2.43 -10.49 34.56
N LEU A 389 1.19 -10.04 34.81
CA LEU A 389 0.94 -8.80 35.55
C LEU A 389 1.46 -8.90 37.00
N VAL A 390 1.19 -10.01 37.70
CA VAL A 390 1.67 -10.22 39.07
C VAL A 390 3.21 -10.25 39.12
N GLN A 391 3.86 -10.94 38.19
CA GLN A 391 5.32 -10.96 38.09
C GLN A 391 5.89 -9.56 37.85
N GLY A 392 5.21 -8.74 37.03
CA GLY A 392 5.59 -7.35 36.81
C GLY A 392 5.55 -6.52 38.11
N ILE A 393 4.55 -6.72 38.98
CA ILE A 393 4.42 -5.94 40.24
C ILE A 393 5.61 -6.22 41.16
N VAL A 394 5.98 -7.50 41.30
CA VAL A 394 7.11 -7.91 42.13
C VAL A 394 8.39 -7.20 41.67
N ARG A 395 8.64 -7.15 40.37
CA ARG A 395 9.85 -6.53 39.79
C ARG A 395 9.90 -5.00 39.90
N VAL A 396 8.75 -4.33 39.98
CA VAL A 396 8.70 -2.87 40.18
C VAL A 396 8.93 -2.51 41.67
N SER A 397 8.73 -3.48 42.56
CA SER A 397 8.90 -3.31 44.01
C SER A 397 10.34 -3.58 44.49
N ASP A 398 11.15 -4.26 43.66
CA ASP A 398 12.60 -4.46 43.81
C ASP A 398 13.40 -3.33 43.11
#